data_AF-A0A9R1C8J5-F1
#
_entry.id   AF-A0A9R1C8J5-F1
#
_cell.length_a   1.000
_cell.length_b   1.000
_cell.length_c   1.000
_cell.angle_alpha   90.00
_cell.angle_beta   90.00
_cell.angle_gamma   90.00
#
_symmetry.space_group_name_H-M   'P 1'
#
loop_
_entity.id
_entity.type
_entity.pdbx_description
1 polymer ?
#
loop_
_entity_poly.entity_id
_entity_poly.type
_entity_poly.pdbx_seq_one_letter_code
_entity_poly.pdbx_strand_id
1 'polypeptide(L)'
;MKILGNIIWLVFGGLGIAVEYFVSSLLLMITIIGIPFGIATLRLGILALWPFGSHVVDQPQDAGCLNMIMNVLWFFVGGIWIALTHLGFGLLLSITIVGLPWGMMHFRLMRLALAPFGKEIVNNDF
;
A
#
# COMPACT_ATOMS: atom_id res chain seq x y z
N MET A 1 -13.25 -16.87 -2.81
CA MET A 1 -13.72 -15.73 -3.62
C MET A 1 -12.69 -14.59 -3.73
N LYS A 2 -11.39 -14.91 -3.90
CA LYS A 2 -10.31 -13.90 -3.94
C LYS A 2 -10.39 -13.07 -5.24
N ILE A 3 -10.63 -13.73 -6.38
CA ILE A 3 -10.63 -13.10 -7.72
C ILE A 3 -11.76 -12.07 -7.90
N LEU A 4 -13.00 -12.42 -7.56
CA LEU A 4 -14.15 -11.50 -7.72
C LEU A 4 -13.96 -10.22 -6.90
N GLY A 5 -13.50 -10.35 -5.65
CA GLY A 5 -13.19 -9.21 -4.78
C GLY A 5 -12.10 -8.32 -5.36
N ASN A 6 -11.02 -8.90 -5.89
CA ASN A 6 -9.95 -8.16 -6.56
C ASN A 6 -10.45 -7.42 -7.82
N ILE A 7 -11.29 -8.05 -8.65
CA ILE A 7 -11.85 -7.38 -9.84
C ILE A 7 -12.70 -6.17 -9.45
N ILE A 8 -13.60 -6.32 -8.48
CA ILE A 8 -14.45 -5.22 -8.03
C ILE A 8 -13.59 -4.10 -7.42
N TRP A 9 -12.60 -4.45 -6.61
CA TRP A 9 -11.66 -3.51 -6.01
C TRP A 9 -10.89 -2.67 -7.04
N LEU A 10 -10.41 -3.28 -8.13
CA LEU A 10 -9.70 -2.55 -9.17
C LEU A 10 -10.55 -1.41 -9.75
N VAL A 11 -11.86 -1.62 -9.90
CA VAL A 11 -12.82 -0.62 -10.40
C VAL A 11 -13.06 0.49 -9.37
N PHE A 12 -13.11 0.17 -8.08
CA PHE A 12 -13.38 1.14 -7.00
C PHE A 12 -12.16 1.96 -6.56
N GLY A 13 -11.08 1.98 -7.35
CA GLY A 13 -9.90 2.82 -7.09
C GLY A 13 -8.62 2.04 -6.81
N GLY A 14 -8.70 0.71 -6.71
CA GLY A 14 -7.53 -0.16 -6.57
C GLY A 14 -6.50 0.02 -7.70
N LEU A 15 -6.98 0.14 -8.95
CA LEU A 15 -6.10 0.34 -10.11
C LEU A 15 -5.39 1.71 -10.06
N GLY A 16 -6.11 2.78 -9.70
CA GLY A 16 -5.54 4.12 -9.62
C GLY A 16 -4.41 4.20 -8.58
N ILE A 17 -4.65 3.64 -7.40
CA ILE A 17 -3.64 3.54 -6.34
C ILE A 17 -2.46 2.68 -6.77
N ALA A 18 -2.69 1.54 -7.42
CA ALA A 18 -1.59 0.68 -7.89
C ALA A 18 -0.69 1.40 -8.89
N VAL A 19 -1.27 2.17 -9.81
CA VAL A 19 -0.52 3.01 -10.76
C VAL A 19 0.29 4.07 -10.02
N GLU A 20 -0.30 4.75 -9.02
CA GLU A 20 0.41 5.72 -8.17
C GLU A 20 1.63 5.09 -7.49
N TYR A 21 1.49 3.89 -6.91
CA TYR A 21 2.62 3.15 -6.32
C TYR A 21 3.68 2.78 -7.35
N PHE A 22 3.31 2.31 -8.54
CA PHE A 22 4.28 1.95 -9.58
C PHE A 22 5.02 3.15 -10.14
N VAL A 23 4.32 4.25 -10.41
CA VAL A 23 4.97 5.49 -10.85
C VAL A 23 5.92 6.00 -9.78
N SER A 24 5.48 6.07 -8.53
CA SER A 24 6.33 6.48 -7.39
C SER A 24 7.55 5.56 -7.25
N SER A 25 7.35 4.25 -7.38
CA SER A 25 8.43 3.26 -7.34
C SER A 25 9.47 3.51 -8.41
N LEU A 26 9.06 3.67 -9.67
CA LEU A 26 9.97 3.93 -10.78
C LEU A 26 10.74 5.24 -10.59
N LEU A 27 10.06 6.31 -10.15
CA LEU A 27 10.69 7.60 -9.89
C LEU A 27 11.75 7.52 -8.79
N LEU A 28 11.46 6.83 -7.68
CA LEU A 28 12.42 6.68 -6.57
C LEU A 28 13.64 5.86 -7.00
N MET A 29 13.43 4.82 -7.81
CA MET A 29 14.51 3.95 -8.32
C MET A 29 15.46 4.65 -9.31
N ILE A 30 15.14 5.84 -9.82
CA ILE A 30 16.08 6.66 -10.64
C ILE A 30 17.32 7.03 -9.83
N THR A 31 17.18 7.17 -8.50
CA THR A 31 18.28 7.53 -7.60
C THR A 31 18.75 6.33 -6.81
N ILE A 32 20.06 6.19 -6.59
CA ILE A 32 20.63 5.09 -5.78
C ILE A 32 20.03 5.09 -4.37
N ILE A 33 19.84 6.28 -3.78
CA ILE A 33 19.28 6.45 -2.43
C ILE A 33 17.80 6.03 -2.38
N GLY A 34 17.04 6.26 -3.46
CA GLY A 34 15.61 5.97 -3.53
C GLY A 34 15.26 4.51 -3.85
N ILE A 35 16.19 3.71 -4.37
CA ILE A 35 15.99 2.27 -4.66
C ILE A 35 15.31 1.50 -3.51
N PRO A 36 15.76 1.57 -2.24
CA PRO A 36 15.10 0.84 -1.16
C PRO A 36 13.64 1.25 -0.95
N PHE A 37 13.32 2.55 -1.09
CA PHE A 37 11.95 3.06 -1.01
C PHE A 37 11.12 2.62 -2.21
N GLY A 38 11.70 2.67 -3.40
CA GLY A 38 11.09 2.17 -4.62
C GLY A 38 10.66 0.72 -4.46
N ILE A 39 11.54 -0.16 -4.00
CA ILE A 39 11.22 -1.59 -3.79
C ILE A 39 10.08 -1.76 -2.79
N ALA A 40 10.08 -1.01 -1.69
CA ALA A 40 9.01 -1.05 -0.70
C ALA A 40 7.65 -0.62 -1.31
N THR A 41 7.64 0.47 -2.07
CA THR A 41 6.43 0.96 -2.75
C THR A 41 5.96 0.04 -3.87
N LEU A 42 6.87 -0.62 -4.59
CA LEU A 42 6.52 -1.60 -5.63
C LEU A 42 5.74 -2.77 -5.04
N ARG A 43 6.18 -3.28 -3.89
CA ARG A 43 5.50 -4.35 -3.15
C ARG A 43 4.10 -3.93 -2.72
N LEU A 44 3.95 -2.70 -2.22
CA LEU A 44 2.64 -2.14 -1.91
C LEU A 44 1.76 -1.94 -3.15
N GLY A 45 2.34 -1.58 -4.30
CA GLY A 45 1.62 -1.50 -5.58
C GLY A 45 1.06 -2.85 -6.02
N ILE A 46 1.83 -3.92 -5.87
CA ILE A 46 1.35 -5.29 -6.13
C ILE A 46 0.22 -5.67 -5.17
N LEU A 47 0.38 -5.38 -3.88
CA LEU A 47 -0.68 -5.58 -2.87
C LEU A 47 -1.93 -4.74 -3.19
N ALA A 48 -1.76 -3.53 -3.69
CA ALA A 48 -2.86 -2.65 -4.07
C ALA A 48 -3.62 -3.16 -5.31
N LEU A 49 -2.99 -3.93 -6.20
CA LEU A 49 -3.73 -4.57 -7.29
C LEU A 49 -4.54 -5.79 -6.82
N TRP A 50 -3.96 -6.61 -5.94
CA TRP A 50 -4.57 -7.85 -5.44
C TRP A 50 -4.54 -7.92 -3.90
N PRO A 51 -5.35 -7.12 -3.18
CA PRO A 51 -5.32 -7.12 -1.72
C PRO A 51 -6.01 -8.33 -1.09
N PHE A 52 -6.94 -8.99 -1.80
CA PHE A 52 -7.70 -10.11 -1.25
C PHE A 52 -6.91 -11.42 -1.34
N GLY A 53 -6.66 -12.04 -0.19
CA GLY A 53 -5.86 -13.26 -0.06
C GLY A 53 -4.45 -13.03 0.47
N SER A 54 -4.04 -11.76 0.57
CA SER A 54 -2.76 -11.35 1.14
C SER A 54 -2.91 -10.91 2.59
N HIS A 55 -1.93 -11.30 3.42
CA HIS A 55 -1.81 -10.91 4.81
C HIS A 55 -0.51 -10.15 4.99
N VAL A 56 -0.55 -9.06 5.75
CA VAL A 56 0.65 -8.34 6.12
C VAL A 56 1.02 -8.70 7.54
N VAL A 57 2.23 -9.21 7.71
CA VAL A 57 2.81 -9.60 9.01
C VAL A 57 4.04 -8.75 9.30
N ASP A 58 4.38 -8.64 10.58
CA ASP A 58 5.62 -7.99 11.00
C ASP A 58 6.81 -8.91 10.72
N GLN A 59 7.85 -8.35 10.10
CA GLN A 59 9.06 -9.11 9.80
C GLN A 59 9.89 -9.31 11.08
N PRO A 60 10.28 -10.55 11.45
CA PRO A 60 10.95 -10.84 12.73
C PRO A 60 12.42 -10.37 12.83
N GLN A 61 12.95 -9.61 11.87
CA GLN A 61 14.37 -9.23 11.84
C GLN A 61 14.70 -8.06 12.80
N ASP A 62 15.89 -8.14 13.43
CA ASP A 62 16.48 -7.19 14.41
C ASP A 62 16.71 -5.74 13.91
N ALA A 63 16.26 -5.39 12.71
CA ALA A 63 16.49 -4.10 12.07
C ALA A 63 15.56 -2.96 12.56
N GLY A 64 14.97 -3.08 13.75
CA GLY A 64 13.93 -2.16 14.25
C GLY A 64 14.30 -0.67 14.19
N CYS A 65 15.55 -0.32 14.50
CA CYS A 65 16.03 1.06 14.42
C CYS A 65 16.14 1.57 12.96
N LEU A 66 16.64 0.74 12.05
CA LEU A 66 16.74 1.08 10.63
C LEU A 66 15.35 1.26 10.01
N ASN A 67 14.41 0.35 10.31
CA ASN A 67 13.04 0.43 9.82
C ASN A 67 12.34 1.71 10.31
N MET A 68 12.57 2.12 11.57
CA MET A 68 12.06 3.39 12.09
C MET A 68 12.59 4.58 11.28
N ILE A 69 13.91 4.64 11.05
CA ILE A 69 14.53 5.73 10.29
C ILE A 69 13.97 5.76 8.86
N MET A 70 13.87 4.61 8.19
CA MET A 70 13.33 4.53 6.84
C MET A 70 11.86 4.93 6.78
N ASN A 71 11.03 4.53 7.76
CA ASN A 71 9.63 4.95 7.83
C ASN A 71 9.49 6.47 8.06
N VAL A 72 10.35 7.07 8.89
CA VAL A 72 10.34 8.54 9.10
C VAL A 72 10.73 9.28 7.82
N LEU A 73 11.79 8.85 7.13
CA LEU A 73 12.17 9.45 5.84
C LEU A 73 11.05 9.29 4.80
N TRP A 74 10.50 8.08 4.72
CA TRP A 74 9.42 7.74 3.80
C TRP A 74 8.17 8.59 4.02
N PHE A 75 7.79 8.82 5.27
CA PHE A 75 6.60 9.60 5.63
C PHE A 75 6.57 10.95 4.91
N PHE A 76 7.71 11.68 4.89
CA PHE A 76 7.80 12.98 4.24
C PHE A 76 7.97 12.90 2.71
N VAL A 77 8.65 11.85 2.22
CA VAL A 77 8.94 11.70 0.79
C VAL A 77 7.72 11.25 -0.02
N GLY A 78 7.01 10.23 0.45
CA GLY A 78 5.91 9.62 -0.31
C GLY A 78 4.77 9.08 0.55
N GLY A 79 5.05 8.70 1.79
CA GLY A 79 4.08 8.04 2.67
C GLY A 79 2.83 8.89 2.91
N ILE A 80 2.98 10.17 3.24
CA ILE A 80 1.82 11.05 3.46
C ILE A 80 1.02 11.29 2.19
N TRP A 81 1.68 11.45 1.04
CA TRP A 81 1.03 11.74 -0.24
C TRP A 81 0.14 10.58 -0.68
N ILE A 82 0.67 9.36 -0.68
CA ILE A 82 -0.11 8.17 -1.06
C ILE A 82 -1.17 7.85 -0.01
N ALA A 83 -0.87 8.09 1.29
CA ALA A 83 -1.85 7.95 2.35
C ALA A 83 -3.04 8.91 2.18
N LEU A 84 -2.81 10.14 1.72
CA LEU A 84 -3.87 11.10 1.41
C LEU A 84 -4.73 10.63 0.22
N THR A 85 -4.13 10.03 -0.81
CA THR A 85 -4.90 9.43 -1.91
C THR A 85 -5.80 8.30 -1.40
N HIS A 86 -5.27 7.41 -0.54
CA HIS A 86 -6.08 6.40 0.12
C HIS A 86 -7.18 7.00 1.02
N LEU A 87 -6.88 8.06 1.78
CA LEU A 87 -7.85 8.75 2.62
C LEU A 87 -8.99 9.32 1.76
N GLY A 88 -8.67 9.96 0.64
CA GLY A 88 -9.63 10.53 -0.30
C GLY A 88 -10.57 9.47 -0.88
N PHE A 89 -10.03 8.38 -1.45
CA PHE A 89 -10.86 7.27 -1.94
C PHE A 89 -11.65 6.59 -0.82
N GLY A 90 -11.02 6.40 0.35
CA GLY A 90 -11.67 5.83 1.52
C GLY A 90 -12.91 6.62 1.93
N LEU A 91 -12.77 7.94 2.10
CA LEU A 91 -13.88 8.83 2.45
C LEU A 91 -14.95 8.87 1.35
N LEU A 92 -14.55 8.98 0.08
CA LEU A 92 -15.46 9.01 -1.06
C LEU A 92 -16.34 7.76 -1.12
N LEU A 93 -15.75 6.58 -0.98
CA LEU A 93 -16.47 5.30 -1.04
C LEU A 93 -17.33 5.07 0.20
N SER A 94 -16.87 5.53 1.37
CA SER A 94 -17.62 5.43 2.63
C SER A 94 -18.90 6.26 2.68
N ILE A 95 -19.16 7.16 1.72
CA ILE A 95 -20.43 7.91 1.61
C ILE A 95 -21.63 6.96 1.36
N THR A 96 -21.40 5.80 0.73
CA THR A 96 -22.46 4.85 0.38
C THR A 96 -22.32 3.55 1.14
N ILE A 97 -23.46 2.90 1.45
CA ILE A 97 -23.47 1.58 2.11
C ILE A 97 -22.74 0.53 1.25
N VAL A 98 -22.87 0.62 -0.08
CA VAL A 98 -22.22 -0.30 -1.04
C VAL A 98 -20.71 -0.06 -1.13
N GLY A 99 -20.26 1.20 -1.06
CA GLY A 99 -18.85 1.58 -1.13
C GLY A 99 -18.08 1.40 0.18
N LEU A 100 -18.78 1.41 1.32
CA LEU A 100 -18.21 1.27 2.66
C LEU A 100 -17.21 0.10 2.83
N PRO A 101 -17.46 -1.14 2.37
CA PRO A 101 -16.48 -2.22 2.46
C PRO A 101 -15.17 -1.92 1.72
N TRP A 102 -15.25 -1.25 0.57
CA TRP A 102 -14.08 -0.87 -0.24
C TRP A 102 -13.34 0.32 0.36
N GLY A 103 -14.07 1.30 0.91
CA GLY A 103 -13.47 2.41 1.66
C GLY A 103 -12.63 1.92 2.85
N MET A 104 -13.14 0.91 3.57
CA MET A 104 -12.38 0.28 4.66
C MET A 104 -11.08 -0.39 4.20
N MET A 105 -11.04 -0.93 2.99
CA MET A 105 -9.79 -1.45 2.41
C MET A 105 -8.79 -0.34 2.09
N HIS A 106 -9.24 0.81 1.59
CA HIS A 106 -8.35 1.96 1.40
C HIS A 106 -7.75 2.42 2.74
N PHE A 107 -8.52 2.48 3.82
CA PHE A 107 -7.97 2.83 5.14
C PHE A 107 -6.98 1.79 5.70
N ARG A 108 -7.17 0.50 5.38
CA ARG A 108 -6.21 -0.55 5.75
C ARG A 108 -4.89 -0.38 5.00
N LEU A 109 -4.94 -0.16 3.69
CA LEU A 109 -3.76 0.09 2.87
C LEU A 109 -3.10 1.43 3.19
N MET A 110 -3.86 2.46 3.57
CA MET A 110 -3.35 3.75 4.05
C MET A 110 -2.37 3.58 5.22
N ARG A 111 -2.70 2.73 6.20
CA ARG A 111 -1.82 2.46 7.35
C ARG A 111 -0.51 1.82 6.92
N LEU A 112 -0.56 0.96 5.90
CA LEU A 112 0.62 0.32 5.31
C LEU A 112 1.44 1.31 4.48
N ALA A 113 0.77 2.22 3.77
CA ALA A 113 1.40 3.28 3.00
C ALA A 113 2.22 4.22 3.89
N LEU A 114 1.76 4.51 5.11
CA LEU A 114 2.47 5.37 6.06
C LEU A 114 3.75 4.74 6.60
N ALA A 115 3.77 3.43 6.81
CA ALA A 115 4.91 2.72 7.39
C ALA A 115 5.12 1.34 6.73
N PRO A 116 5.72 1.30 5.52
CA PRO A 116 5.91 0.06 4.76
C PRO A 116 7.09 -0.78 5.26
N PHE A 117 8.07 -0.19 5.93
CA PHE A 117 9.28 -0.90 6.34
C PHE A 117 9.02 -1.75 7.60
N GLY A 118 9.61 -2.95 7.63
CA GLY A 118 9.38 -3.96 8.66
C GLY A 118 8.11 -4.80 8.45
N LYS A 119 7.46 -4.68 7.29
CA LYS A 119 6.26 -5.44 6.91
C LYS A 119 6.57 -6.44 5.81
N GLU A 120 5.99 -7.63 5.92
CA GLU A 120 6.07 -8.69 4.92
C GLU A 120 4.68 -9.07 4.44
N ILE A 121 4.52 -9.22 3.11
CA ILE A 121 3.26 -9.61 2.48
C ILE A 121 3.33 -11.11 2.22
N VAL A 122 2.48 -11.86 2.93
CA VAL A 122 2.36 -13.31 2.81
C VAL A 122 1.04 -13.63 2.11
N ASN A 123 1.09 -14.44 1.06
CA ASN A 123 -0.10 -14.94 0.40
C ASN A 123 -0.49 -16.28 1.03
N ASN A 124 -1.77 -16.41 1.38
CA ASN A 124 -2.30 -17.72 1.78
C ASN A 124 -2.71 -18.46 0.51
N ASP A 125 -1.84 -19.33 -0.01
CA ASP A 125 -2.12 -20.22 -1.15
C ASP A 125 -2.81 -21.54 -0.74
N PHE A 126 -3.74 -21.44 0.22
CA PHE A 126 -4.69 -22.49 0.56
C PHE A 126 -6.13 -21.96 0.40
#